data_AF-A0A3E0INN2-F1
#
_entry.id   AF-A0A3E0INN2-F1
#
_cell.length_a   1.000
_cell.length_b   1.000
_cell.length_c   1.000
_cell.angle_alpha   90.00
_cell.angle_beta   90.00
_cell.angle_gamma   90.00
#
_symmetry.space_group_name_H-M   'P 1'
#
loop_
_entity.id
_entity.type
_entity.pdbx_description
1 polymer ?
#
loop_
_entity_poly.entity_id
_entity_poly.type
_entity_poly.pdbx_seq_one_letter_code
_entity_poly.pdbx_strand_id
1 'polypeptide(L)'
;GIALYGYYPSAFVENNTKAILKPSAQLVSEVTQVKKVNKGEVIGYSETYVADEEMYVALIPIGYADGYLRNMQGSKVNVAGTQCEVVGRVSMDQTAIRVPKETKLGDKVIILESQSHHPQSLETIASKQQTISYEVLCNFGRRIPRVYHYKQNIEISNELLK
;
A
#
# COMPACT_ATOMS: atom_id res chain seq x y z
N GLY A 1 -23.02 -6.77 0.22
CA GLY A 1 -21.75 -6.91 0.97
C GLY A 1 -20.63 -6.28 0.18
N ILE A 2 -19.55 -7.02 -0.13
CA ILE A 2 -18.33 -6.48 -0.75
C ILE A 2 -18.56 -5.77 -2.09
N ALA A 3 -19.54 -6.23 -2.88
CA ALA A 3 -19.90 -5.62 -4.16
C ALA A 3 -20.37 -4.16 -4.03
N LEU A 4 -20.94 -3.76 -2.88
CA LEU A 4 -21.30 -2.37 -2.60
C LEU A 4 -20.06 -1.48 -2.47
N TYR A 5 -18.94 -2.05 -2.01
CA TYR A 5 -17.64 -1.38 -1.94
C TYR A 5 -16.87 -1.47 -3.25
N GLY A 6 -17.47 -2.06 -4.29
CA GLY A 6 -16.92 -2.06 -5.64
C GLY A 6 -16.00 -3.23 -5.99
N TYR A 7 -15.99 -4.29 -5.18
CA TYR A 7 -15.13 -5.45 -5.43
C TYR A 7 -15.95 -6.71 -5.72
N TYR A 8 -15.47 -7.54 -6.64
CA TYR A 8 -16.11 -8.81 -6.94
C TYR A 8 -15.88 -9.82 -5.80
N PRO A 9 -16.87 -10.68 -5.47
CA PRO A 9 -16.67 -11.71 -4.43
C PRO A 9 -15.60 -12.75 -4.78
N SER A 10 -15.37 -12.99 -6.08
CA SER A 10 -14.34 -13.89 -6.60
C SER A 10 -14.10 -13.62 -8.09
N ALA A 11 -12.97 -14.11 -8.61
CA ALA A 11 -12.65 -14.04 -10.03
C ALA A 11 -13.67 -14.80 -10.91
N PHE A 12 -14.30 -15.85 -10.38
CA PHE A 12 -15.38 -16.53 -11.10
C PHE A 12 -16.57 -15.58 -11.34
N VAL A 13 -16.99 -14.83 -10.32
CA VAL A 13 -18.11 -13.89 -10.47
C VAL A 13 -17.75 -12.76 -11.43
N GLU A 14 -16.54 -12.21 -11.32
CA GLU A 14 -16.02 -11.18 -12.23
C GLU A 14 -16.08 -11.64 -13.70
N ASN A 15 -15.61 -12.84 -13.99
CA ASN A 15 -15.59 -13.40 -15.35
C ASN A 15 -16.98 -13.79 -15.90
N ASN A 16 -17.99 -13.91 -15.04
CA ASN A 16 -19.32 -14.40 -15.42
C ASN A 16 -20.43 -13.34 -15.29
N THR A 17 -20.08 -12.09 -14.96
CA THR A 17 -21.04 -10.99 -14.83
C THR A 17 -20.80 -9.89 -15.86
N LYS A 18 -21.86 -9.15 -16.19
CA LYS A 18 -21.78 -7.92 -16.99
C LYS A 18 -21.74 -6.65 -16.13
N ALA A 19 -21.94 -6.80 -14.82
CA ALA A 19 -21.95 -5.68 -13.90
C ALA A 19 -20.53 -5.13 -13.73
N ILE A 20 -20.35 -3.84 -13.95
CA ILE A 20 -19.08 -3.13 -13.72
C ILE A 20 -19.11 -2.58 -12.29
N LEU A 21 -18.25 -3.12 -11.43
CA LEU A 21 -18.07 -2.62 -10.07
C LEU A 21 -16.98 -1.55 -10.05
N LYS A 22 -17.14 -0.56 -9.17
CA LYS A 22 -16.21 0.57 -9.03
C LYS A 22 -15.58 0.53 -7.65
N PRO A 23 -14.31 0.09 -7.52
CA PRO A 23 -13.61 0.06 -6.24
C PRO A 23 -13.71 1.39 -5.50
N SER A 24 -14.00 1.32 -4.20
CA SER A 24 -14.30 2.51 -3.39
C SER A 24 -13.16 2.98 -2.49
N ALA A 25 -12.13 2.16 -2.28
CA ALA A 25 -11.03 2.47 -1.37
C ALA A 25 -9.72 2.73 -2.14
N GLN A 26 -9.03 3.78 -1.71
CA GLN A 26 -7.59 3.98 -1.93
C GLN A 26 -6.90 3.96 -0.57
N LEU A 27 -5.66 3.45 -0.53
CA LEU A 27 -4.75 3.62 0.60
C LEU A 27 -3.56 4.40 0.12
N VAL A 28 -3.35 5.56 0.72
CA VAL A 28 -2.31 6.50 0.35
C VAL A 28 -1.40 6.78 1.54
N SER A 29 -0.16 7.10 1.23
CA SER A 29 0.85 7.56 2.17
C SER A 29 1.71 8.62 1.49
N GLU A 30 2.77 9.07 2.14
CA GLU A 30 3.72 10.04 1.60
C GLU A 30 5.14 9.67 2.00
N VAL A 31 6.11 10.09 1.20
CA VAL A 31 7.52 9.92 1.53
C VAL A 31 7.91 10.83 2.68
N THR A 32 8.35 10.27 3.81
CA THR A 32 8.80 11.04 4.99
C THR A 32 10.31 11.22 5.08
N GLN A 33 11.07 10.43 4.31
CA GLN A 33 12.52 10.56 4.22
C GLN A 33 13.02 9.86 2.97
N VAL A 34 14.11 10.36 2.38
CA VAL A 34 14.87 9.69 1.32
C VAL A 34 16.33 9.61 1.73
N LYS A 35 16.94 8.44 1.57
CA LYS A 35 18.35 8.19 1.89
C LYS A 35 19.01 7.44 0.74
N LYS A 36 20.24 7.85 0.41
CA LYS A 36 21.14 7.08 -0.44
C LYS A 36 21.75 5.94 0.37
N VAL A 37 21.66 4.71 -0.15
CA VAL A 37 22.18 3.49 0.45
C VAL A 37 23.26 2.93 -0.46
N ASN A 38 24.42 2.64 0.11
CA ASN A 38 25.56 2.09 -0.63
C ASN A 38 25.47 0.55 -0.68
N LYS A 39 26.11 -0.05 -1.68
CA LYS A 39 26.28 -1.50 -1.76
C LYS A 39 26.87 -2.06 -0.46
N GLY A 40 26.26 -3.13 0.06
CA GLY A 40 26.65 -3.80 1.31
C GLY A 40 25.98 -3.23 2.56
N GLU A 41 25.30 -2.08 2.49
CA GLU A 41 24.52 -1.56 3.61
C GLU A 41 23.21 -2.33 3.80
N VAL A 42 22.75 -2.41 5.04
CA VAL A 42 21.56 -3.15 5.45
C VAL A 42 20.35 -2.23 5.54
N ILE A 43 19.18 -2.71 5.11
CA ILE A 43 17.90 -2.02 5.22
C ILE A 43 16.91 -2.81 6.09
N GLY A 44 16.34 -2.13 7.09
CA GLY A 44 15.31 -2.68 7.97
C GLY A 44 15.85 -3.59 9.09
N TYR A 45 14.94 -4.29 9.76
CA TYR A 45 15.27 -5.13 10.92
C TYR A 45 15.92 -6.46 10.55
N SER A 46 16.77 -6.96 11.46
CA SER A 46 17.41 -8.29 11.41
C SER A 46 18.21 -8.57 10.15
N GLU A 47 18.77 -7.53 9.53
CA GLU A 47 19.64 -7.63 8.36
C GLU A 47 19.05 -8.39 7.17
N THR A 48 17.72 -8.37 7.05
CA THR A 48 17.01 -9.17 6.04
C THR A 48 17.14 -8.67 4.60
N TYR A 49 17.70 -7.48 4.40
CA TYR A 49 17.97 -6.95 3.08
C TYR A 49 19.31 -6.23 3.09
N VAL A 50 20.20 -6.70 2.21
CA VAL A 50 21.51 -6.11 1.98
C VAL A 50 21.50 -5.50 0.58
N ALA A 51 21.90 -4.25 0.48
CA ALA A 51 22.00 -3.56 -0.79
C ALA A 51 23.02 -4.24 -1.70
N ASP A 52 22.59 -4.75 -2.85
CA ASP A 52 23.45 -5.37 -3.87
C ASP A 52 24.15 -4.34 -4.77
N GLU A 53 23.58 -3.14 -4.85
CA GLU A 53 24.09 -1.98 -5.56
C GLU A 53 23.80 -0.68 -4.81
N GLU A 54 24.36 0.43 -5.31
CA GLU A 54 23.98 1.76 -4.84
C GLU A 54 22.53 2.06 -5.22
N MET A 55 21.71 2.47 -4.25
CA MET A 55 20.29 2.76 -4.48
C MET A 55 19.78 3.91 -3.61
N TYR A 56 18.57 4.39 -3.92
CA TYR A 56 17.83 5.32 -3.07
C TYR A 56 16.67 4.59 -2.41
N VAL A 57 16.52 4.82 -1.12
CA VAL A 57 15.45 4.24 -0.29
C VAL A 57 14.66 5.37 0.34
N ALA A 58 13.34 5.30 0.21
CA ALA A 58 12.42 6.17 0.90
C ALA A 58 11.73 5.43 2.06
N LEU A 59 11.36 6.18 3.10
CA LEU A 59 10.49 5.72 4.17
C LEU A 59 9.09 6.26 3.98
N ILE A 60 8.09 5.42 4.24
CA ILE A 60 6.68 5.81 4.30
C ILE A 60 6.08 5.44 5.67
N PRO A 61 5.24 6.29 6.27
CA PRO A 61 4.70 6.12 7.62
C PRO A 61 3.48 5.19 7.63
N ILE A 62 3.72 3.93 7.28
CA ILE A 62 2.74 2.85 7.39
C ILE A 62 3.46 1.53 7.67
N GLY A 63 2.89 0.71 8.54
CA GLY A 63 3.43 -0.60 8.85
C GLY A 63 2.37 -1.64 9.16
N TYR A 64 2.80 -2.75 9.74
CA TYR A 64 1.91 -3.87 10.00
C TYR A 64 0.85 -3.58 11.06
N ALA A 65 1.06 -2.60 11.96
CA ALA A 65 0.04 -2.18 12.92
C ALA A 65 -1.11 -1.42 12.27
N ASP A 66 -0.91 -0.93 11.05
CA ASP A 66 -1.92 -0.25 10.24
C ASP A 66 -2.66 -1.23 9.31
N GLY A 67 -2.21 -2.48 9.22
CA GLY A 67 -2.74 -3.50 8.30
C GLY A 67 -1.89 -3.75 7.06
N TYR A 68 -0.76 -3.04 6.90
CA TYR A 68 0.21 -3.33 5.85
C TYR A 68 1.15 -4.45 6.30
N LEU A 69 0.71 -5.68 6.12
CA LEU A 69 1.30 -6.86 6.77
C LEU A 69 2.77 -7.12 6.39
N ARG A 70 3.48 -7.85 7.26
CA ARG A 70 4.92 -8.16 7.07
C ARG A 70 5.23 -8.94 5.80
N ASN A 71 4.29 -9.74 5.30
CA ASN A 71 4.42 -10.48 4.04
C ASN A 71 4.35 -9.58 2.80
N MET A 72 4.10 -8.27 2.95
CA MET A 72 4.17 -7.29 1.86
C MET A 72 5.60 -6.95 1.43
N GLN A 73 6.64 -7.47 2.10
CA GLN A 73 8.02 -7.39 1.63
C GLN A 73 8.15 -7.90 0.18
N GLY A 74 8.86 -7.15 -0.67
CA GLY A 74 9.00 -7.43 -2.11
C GLY A 74 7.74 -7.16 -2.94
N SER A 75 6.68 -6.61 -2.35
CA SER A 75 5.56 -6.04 -3.13
C SER A 75 5.96 -4.68 -3.71
N LYS A 76 5.09 -4.09 -4.53
CA LYS A 76 5.34 -2.77 -5.12
C LYS A 76 4.25 -1.78 -4.74
N VAL A 77 4.67 -0.54 -4.50
CA VAL A 77 3.81 0.64 -4.35
C VAL A 77 4.06 1.58 -5.52
N ASN A 78 3.12 2.50 -5.78
CA ASN A 78 3.28 3.51 -6.82
C ASN A 78 3.67 4.86 -6.19
N VAL A 79 4.87 5.35 -6.51
CA VAL A 79 5.39 6.66 -6.09
C VAL A 79 5.41 7.57 -7.30
N ALA A 80 4.54 8.57 -7.32
CA ALA A 80 4.44 9.55 -8.42
C ALA A 80 4.41 8.93 -9.85
N GLY A 81 3.75 7.78 -10.02
CA GLY A 81 3.65 7.05 -11.29
C GLY A 81 4.68 5.92 -11.46
N THR A 82 5.67 5.81 -10.56
CA THR A 82 6.74 4.81 -10.64
C THR A 82 6.49 3.64 -9.69
N GLN A 83 6.69 2.42 -10.17
CA GLN A 83 6.55 1.20 -9.38
C GLN A 83 7.81 0.96 -8.55
N CYS A 84 7.68 1.10 -7.22
CA CYS A 84 8.78 1.04 -6.26
C CYS A 84 8.61 -0.18 -5.35
N GLU A 85 9.67 -0.96 -5.18
CA GLU A 85 9.64 -2.20 -4.40
C GLU A 85 9.78 -1.93 -2.90
N VAL A 86 9.02 -2.65 -2.08
CA VAL A 86 9.20 -2.71 -0.63
C VAL A 86 10.44 -3.53 -0.29
N VAL A 87 11.45 -2.86 0.27
CA VAL A 87 12.74 -3.46 0.62
C VAL A 87 12.92 -3.57 2.13
N GLY A 88 13.56 -4.64 2.58
CA GLY A 88 13.61 -4.99 4.01
C GLY A 88 12.26 -5.39 4.59
N ARG A 89 12.24 -5.72 5.88
CA ARG A 89 11.01 -6.06 6.60
C ARG A 89 10.15 -4.82 6.81
N VAL A 90 8.84 -4.96 6.56
CA VAL A 90 7.84 -4.00 7.03
C VAL A 90 7.87 -3.95 8.55
N SER A 91 8.00 -2.74 9.09
CA SER A 91 8.06 -2.47 10.53
C SER A 91 6.67 -2.19 11.09
N MET A 92 6.57 -1.90 12.40
CA MET A 92 5.27 -1.64 13.04
C MET A 92 4.58 -0.43 12.42
N ASP A 93 5.33 0.64 12.17
CA ASP A 93 4.82 1.97 11.80
C ASP A 93 5.41 2.52 10.50
N GLN A 94 6.38 1.82 9.89
CA GLN A 94 7.13 2.32 8.75
C GLN A 94 7.47 1.20 7.76
N THR A 95 7.56 1.60 6.49
CA THR A 95 7.99 0.74 5.39
C THR A 95 9.08 1.43 4.59
N ALA A 96 10.13 0.69 4.25
CA ALA A 96 11.18 1.14 3.34
C ALA A 96 10.87 0.69 1.91
N ILE A 97 11.05 1.60 0.96
CA ILE A 97 10.81 1.35 -0.46
C ILE A 97 12.01 1.81 -1.30
N ARG A 98 12.41 1.00 -2.28
CA ARG A 98 13.45 1.36 -3.26
C ARG A 98 12.84 2.28 -4.31
N VAL A 99 13.42 3.46 -4.47
CA VAL A 99 12.85 4.56 -5.27
C VAL A 99 13.85 5.17 -6.25
N PRO A 100 13.39 5.89 -7.30
CA PRO A 100 14.26 6.73 -8.12
C PRO A 100 14.94 7.84 -7.30
N LYS A 101 16.09 8.30 -7.78
CA LYS A 101 16.88 9.38 -7.14
C LYS A 101 16.10 10.70 -7.04
N GLU A 102 15.17 10.90 -7.96
CA GLU A 102 14.37 12.12 -8.10
C GLU A 102 13.24 12.22 -7.07
N THR A 103 12.97 11.13 -6.33
CA THR A 103 11.94 11.06 -5.29
C THR A 103 12.22 12.04 -4.17
N LYS A 104 11.19 12.72 -3.68
CA LYS A 104 11.29 13.80 -2.69
C LYS A 104 10.41 13.53 -1.48
N LEU A 105 10.74 14.22 -0.40
CA LEU A 105 9.87 14.36 0.76
C LEU A 105 8.48 14.86 0.32
N GLY A 106 7.42 14.22 0.79
CA GLY A 106 6.03 14.56 0.48
C GLY A 106 5.49 13.96 -0.82
N ASP A 107 6.30 13.23 -1.60
CA ASP A 107 5.78 12.55 -2.79
C ASP A 107 4.68 11.55 -2.39
N LYS A 108 3.54 11.64 -3.08
CA LYS A 108 2.39 10.77 -2.82
C LYS A 108 2.73 9.33 -3.18
N VAL A 109 2.42 8.43 -2.26
CA VAL A 109 2.56 6.98 -2.43
C VAL A 109 1.19 6.33 -2.43
N ILE A 110 0.86 5.61 -3.51
CA ILE A 110 -0.36 4.83 -3.64
C ILE A 110 -0.01 3.37 -3.32
N ILE A 111 -0.64 2.86 -2.27
CA ILE A 111 -0.46 1.49 -1.77
C ILE A 111 -1.60 0.60 -2.25
N LEU A 112 -2.83 1.11 -2.16
CA LEU A 112 -4.03 0.54 -2.75
C LEU A 112 -4.66 1.58 -3.68
N GLU A 113 -4.93 1.19 -4.91
CA GLU A 113 -5.61 2.00 -5.93
C GLU A 113 -7.07 1.57 -6.05
N SER A 114 -7.96 2.54 -6.28
CA SER A 114 -9.39 2.32 -6.51
C SER A 114 -9.66 1.98 -7.98
N GLN A 115 -8.88 1.05 -8.53
CA GLN A 115 -9.02 0.56 -9.89
C GLN A 115 -8.70 -0.94 -9.96
N SER A 116 -9.65 -1.71 -10.50
CA SER A 116 -9.47 -3.14 -10.75
C SER A 116 -8.34 -3.38 -11.75
N HIS A 117 -7.60 -4.49 -11.59
CA HIS A 117 -6.45 -4.87 -12.41
C HIS A 117 -5.26 -3.89 -12.41
N HIS A 118 -5.29 -2.85 -11.57
CA HIS A 118 -4.12 -2.02 -11.32
C HIS A 118 -3.05 -2.83 -10.57
N PRO A 119 -1.73 -2.55 -10.75
CA PRO A 119 -0.67 -3.20 -9.96
C PRO A 119 -0.80 -3.01 -8.43
N GLN A 120 -1.52 -1.97 -8.02
CA GLN A 120 -1.92 -1.70 -6.63
C GLN A 120 -3.41 -2.01 -6.38
N SER A 121 -4.03 -2.89 -7.15
CA SER A 121 -5.43 -3.28 -6.92
C SER A 121 -5.56 -4.10 -5.63
N LEU A 122 -6.78 -4.15 -5.09
CA LEU A 122 -7.06 -4.91 -3.87
C LEU A 122 -6.78 -6.41 -4.08
N GLU A 123 -7.04 -6.92 -5.28
CA GLU A 123 -6.78 -8.29 -5.70
C GLU A 123 -5.27 -8.59 -5.75
N THR A 124 -4.45 -7.65 -6.22
CA THR A 124 -2.99 -7.80 -6.21
C THR A 124 -2.45 -7.86 -4.78
N ILE A 125 -2.96 -7.01 -3.88
CA ILE A 125 -2.59 -7.04 -2.47
C ILE A 125 -3.04 -8.37 -1.83
N ALA A 126 -4.28 -8.79 -2.08
CA ALA A 126 -4.82 -10.05 -1.57
C ALA A 126 -3.98 -11.25 -2.05
N SER A 127 -3.61 -11.28 -3.33
CA SER A 127 -2.73 -12.31 -3.88
C SER A 127 -1.35 -12.31 -3.21
N LYS A 128 -0.75 -11.14 -2.97
CA LYS A 128 0.52 -11.03 -2.24
C LYS A 128 0.41 -11.50 -0.80
N GLN A 129 -0.72 -11.22 -0.16
CA GLN A 129 -1.02 -11.65 1.21
C GLN A 129 -1.48 -13.12 1.29
N GLN A 130 -1.68 -13.80 0.16
CA GLN A 130 -2.24 -15.15 0.07
C GLN A 130 -3.63 -15.27 0.70
N THR A 131 -4.47 -14.26 0.45
CA THR A 131 -5.81 -14.15 1.01
C THR A 131 -6.80 -13.59 -0.02
N ILE A 132 -7.99 -13.19 0.45
CA ILE A 132 -9.07 -12.60 -0.33
C ILE A 132 -9.27 -11.11 0.00
N SER A 133 -9.87 -10.37 -0.93
CA SER A 133 -10.15 -8.93 -0.82
C SER A 133 -10.85 -8.50 0.47
N TYR A 134 -11.70 -9.36 1.03
CA TYR A 134 -12.39 -9.13 2.30
C TYR A 134 -11.40 -8.96 3.46
N GLU A 135 -10.43 -9.85 3.57
CA GLU A 135 -9.47 -9.84 4.68
C GLU A 135 -8.54 -8.63 4.57
N VAL A 136 -8.10 -8.29 3.36
CA VAL A 136 -7.28 -7.09 3.13
C VAL A 136 -7.97 -5.83 3.64
N LEU A 137 -9.26 -5.64 3.30
CA LEU A 137 -10.03 -4.48 3.77
C LEU A 137 -10.22 -4.50 5.30
N CYS A 138 -10.42 -5.67 5.89
CA CYS A 138 -10.58 -5.81 7.34
C CYS A 138 -9.26 -5.59 8.10
N ASN A 139 -8.11 -5.86 7.48
CA ASN A 139 -6.80 -5.66 8.08
C ASN A 139 -6.47 -4.19 8.31
N PHE A 140 -7.04 -3.27 7.52
CA PHE A 140 -6.84 -1.85 7.73
C PHE A 140 -7.48 -1.41 9.04
N GLY A 141 -6.66 -1.25 10.07
CA GLY A 141 -7.09 -1.01 11.43
C GLY A 141 -7.41 0.44 11.73
N ARG A 142 -7.81 0.71 12.98
CA ARG A 142 -8.25 2.03 13.49
C ARG A 142 -7.24 3.18 13.36
N ARG A 143 -5.95 2.87 13.23
CA ARG A 143 -4.88 3.89 13.14
C ARG A 143 -4.92 4.68 11.84
N ILE A 144 -5.48 4.09 10.78
CA ILE A 144 -5.61 4.76 9.48
C ILE A 144 -6.84 5.70 9.54
N PRO A 145 -6.69 7.02 9.38
CA PRO A 145 -7.84 7.91 9.24
C PRO A 145 -8.63 7.58 7.98
N ARG A 146 -9.97 7.61 8.06
CA ARG A 146 -10.84 7.46 6.89
C ARG A 146 -11.23 8.83 6.39
N VAL A 147 -10.93 9.08 5.12
CA VAL A 147 -11.33 10.30 4.41
C VAL A 147 -12.45 9.93 3.44
N TYR A 148 -13.68 10.33 3.77
CA TYR A 148 -14.86 10.06 2.96
C TYR A 148 -15.08 11.19 1.98
N HIS A 149 -15.18 10.85 0.70
CA HIS A 149 -15.49 11.78 -0.38
C HIS A 149 -16.94 11.56 -0.82
N TYR A 150 -17.79 12.57 -0.66
CA TYR A 150 -19.18 12.52 -1.11
C TYR A 150 -19.56 13.82 -1.83
N LYS A 151 -19.79 13.73 -3.14
CA LYS A 151 -19.97 14.88 -4.04
C LYS A 151 -18.77 15.84 -3.95
N GLN A 152 -18.97 17.05 -3.43
CA GLN A 152 -17.92 18.06 -3.24
C GLN A 152 -17.45 18.16 -1.78
N ASN A 153 -17.96 17.30 -0.89
CA ASN A 153 -17.64 17.35 0.53
C ASN A 153 -16.61 16.29 0.90
N ILE A 154 -15.85 16.61 1.96
CA ILE A 154 -14.86 15.75 2.58
C ILE A 154 -15.20 15.63 4.06
N GLU A 155 -15.25 14.40 4.57
CA GLU A 155 -15.37 14.10 5.99
C GLU A 155 -14.19 13.24 6.43
N ILE A 156 -13.59 13.58 7.57
CA ILE A 156 -12.44 12.87 8.13
C ILE A 156 -12.83 12.22 9.45
N SER A 157 -12.71 10.90 9.53
CA SER A 157 -12.88 10.13 10.76
C SER A 157 -11.53 9.55 11.19
N ASN A 158 -11.00 10.06 12.30
CA ASN A 158 -9.81 9.51 12.95
C ASN A 158 -10.20 8.94 14.33
N GLU A 159 -10.18 7.61 14.46
CA GLU A 159 -10.58 6.93 15.70
C GLU A 159 -9.67 7.22 16.89
N LEU A 160 -8.41 7.61 16.66
CA LEU A 160 -7.49 7.95 17.75
C LEU A 160 -7.79 9.30 18.39
N LEU A 161 -8.63 10.13 17.74
CA LEU A 161 -9.03 11.47 18.18
C LEU A 161 -10.52 11.56 18.54
N LYS A 162 -11.24 10.43 18.51
CA LYS A 162 -12.63 10.33 19.02
C LYS A 162 -12.60 10.12 20.52
#